data_AF-A0A392PXG8-F1
#
_entry.id   AF-A0A392PXG8-F1
#
_cell.length_a   1.000
_cell.length_b   1.000
_cell.length_c   1.000
_cell.angle_alpha   90.00
_cell.angle_beta   90.00
_cell.angle_gamma   90.00
#
_symmetry.space_group_name_H-M   'P 1'
#
loop_
_entity.id
_entity.type
_entity.pdbx_description
1 polymer ?
#
loop_
_entity_poly.entity_id
_entity_poly.type
_entity_poly.pdbx_seq_one_letter_code
_entity_poly.pdbx_strand_id
1 'polypeptide(L)'
;TTFSAPSGNDPVALDMSSMGKGEIWINDQSIGRHWPGYIAHGNCGECDYAGTFTNPKCRTNCGEPTQKWYHIPRSWLSPSGNVLVVFEEWGGDPTGITLVKRT
;
A
#
# COMPACT_ATOMS: atom_id res chain seq x y z
N THR A 1 -13.84 9.95 -2.01
CA THR A 1 -13.85 10.72 -0.74
C THR A 1 -12.89 11.90 -0.84
N THR A 2 -12.96 12.88 0.05
CA THR A 2 -11.99 13.99 0.11
C THR A 2 -11.24 14.03 1.44
N PHE A 3 -9.99 14.51 1.45
CA PHE A 3 -9.14 14.52 2.64
C PHE A 3 -8.09 15.65 2.66
N SER A 4 -7.60 15.97 3.85
CA SER A 4 -6.47 16.89 4.06
C SER A 4 -5.14 16.15 4.12
N ALA A 5 -4.08 16.76 3.59
CA ALA A 5 -2.76 16.14 3.59
C ALA A 5 -2.24 15.95 5.04
N PRO A 6 -1.65 14.78 5.38
CA PRO A 6 -1.01 14.59 6.67
C PRO A 6 0.12 15.61 6.88
N SER A 7 0.29 16.10 8.11
CA SER A 7 1.36 17.03 8.45
C SER A 7 2.76 16.41 8.31
N GLY A 8 3.78 17.27 8.29
CA GLY A 8 5.19 16.89 8.19
C GLY A 8 5.64 16.56 6.77
N ASN A 9 6.83 15.97 6.65
CA ASN A 9 7.47 15.66 5.37
C ASN A 9 7.66 14.15 5.12
N ASP A 10 7.30 13.31 6.10
CA ASP A 10 7.45 11.84 6.04
C ASP A 10 6.71 11.25 4.83
N PRO A 11 7.23 10.25 4.11
CA PRO A 11 6.50 9.62 3.00
C PRO A 11 5.12 9.11 3.44
N VAL A 12 4.14 9.20 2.54
CA VAL A 12 2.75 8.82 2.80
C VAL A 12 2.37 7.61 1.95
N ALA A 13 1.47 6.78 2.47
CA ALA A 13 0.84 5.69 1.73
C ALA A 13 -0.62 5.52 2.18
N LEU A 14 -1.39 4.79 1.38
CA LEU A 14 -2.68 4.23 1.78
C LEU A 14 -2.46 2.83 2.35
N ASP A 15 -3.00 2.56 3.53
CA ASP A 15 -3.24 1.20 3.98
C ASP A 15 -4.54 0.70 3.35
N MET A 16 -4.40 -0.31 2.49
CA MET A 16 -5.51 -0.92 1.75
C MET A 16 -5.84 -2.32 2.27
N SER A 17 -5.40 -2.72 3.48
CA SER A 17 -5.63 -4.09 3.96
C SER A 17 -7.11 -4.50 4.10
N SER A 18 -8.04 -3.54 4.15
CA SER A 18 -9.48 -3.83 4.16
C SER A 18 -10.08 -4.02 2.76
N MET A 19 -9.29 -3.87 1.70
CA MET A 19 -9.73 -3.88 0.31
C MET A 19 -9.35 -5.18 -0.42
N GLY A 20 -9.86 -5.35 -1.63
CA GLY A 20 -9.66 -6.56 -2.44
C GLY A 20 -8.63 -6.34 -3.54
N LYS A 21 -9.08 -5.82 -4.68
CA LYS A 21 -8.29 -5.59 -5.89
C LYS A 21 -8.84 -4.43 -6.69
N GLY A 22 -8.03 -3.64 -7.36
CA GLY A 22 -8.49 -2.64 -8.30
C GLY A 22 -7.46 -1.56 -8.57
N GLU A 23 -7.89 -0.31 -8.67
CA GLU A 23 -7.03 0.84 -9.00
C GLU A 23 -7.33 2.05 -8.11
N ILE A 24 -6.31 2.86 -7.86
CA ILE A 24 -6.36 4.03 -6.97
C ILE A 24 -5.95 5.28 -7.75
N TRP A 25 -6.68 6.38 -7.52
CA TRP A 25 -6.33 7.72 -7.99
C TRP A 25 -6.38 8.75 -6.86
N ILE A 26 -5.45 9.70 -6.91
CA ILE A 26 -5.44 10.90 -6.07
C ILE A 26 -5.31 12.12 -6.95
N ASN A 27 -6.26 13.06 -6.84
CA ASN A 27 -6.28 14.29 -7.64
C ASN A 27 -6.11 14.01 -9.14
N ASP A 28 -6.88 13.04 -9.65
CA ASP A 28 -6.85 12.52 -11.03
C ASP A 28 -5.54 11.85 -11.47
N GLN A 29 -4.56 11.72 -10.58
CA GLN A 29 -3.29 11.03 -10.84
C GLN A 29 -3.39 9.57 -10.39
N SER A 30 -3.09 8.65 -11.30
CA SER A 30 -3.11 7.22 -11.00
C SER A 30 -1.96 6.86 -10.06
N ILE A 31 -2.30 6.31 -8.90
CA ILE A 31 -1.36 5.70 -7.96
C ILE A 31 -0.96 4.30 -8.42
N GLY A 32 -1.87 3.63 -9.15
CA GLY A 32 -1.67 2.32 -9.74
C GLY A 32 -2.66 1.28 -9.23
N ARG A 33 -2.35 0.01 -9.55
CA ARG A 33 -3.17 -1.14 -9.13
C ARG A 33 -2.95 -1.47 -7.68
N HIS A 34 -4.04 -1.77 -6.98
CA HIS A 34 -4.00 -2.41 -5.68
C HIS A 34 -4.48 -3.86 -5.77
N TRP A 35 -3.82 -4.74 -5.02
CA TRP A 35 -4.24 -6.13 -4.86
C TRP A 35 -3.90 -6.70 -3.47
N PRO A 36 -4.31 -6.02 -2.38
CA PRO A 36 -4.09 -6.49 -1.02
C PRO A 36 -4.76 -7.85 -0.73
N GLY A 37 -5.83 -8.21 -1.44
CA GLY A 37 -6.47 -9.52 -1.35
C GLY A 37 -5.59 -10.69 -1.85
N TYR A 38 -4.52 -10.42 -2.60
CA TYR A 38 -3.55 -11.47 -2.96
C TYR A 38 -2.56 -11.64 -1.83
N ILE A 39 -2.68 -12.74 -1.08
CA ILE A 39 -1.80 -13.08 0.04
C ILE A 39 -0.47 -13.67 -0.45
N ALA A 40 0.63 -13.24 0.15
CA ALA A 40 1.96 -13.73 -0.15
C ALA A 40 2.14 -15.15 0.39
N HIS A 41 2.46 -16.07 -0.51
CA HIS A 41 2.78 -17.46 -0.19
C HIS A 41 4.24 -17.77 -0.50
N GLY A 42 4.87 -18.56 0.35
CA GLY A 42 6.27 -18.96 0.19
C GLY A 42 6.86 -19.54 1.46
N ASN A 43 8.16 -19.82 1.43
CA ASN A 43 8.92 -20.11 2.62
C ASN A 43 9.61 -18.82 3.08
N CYS A 44 9.17 -18.28 4.21
CA CYS A 44 9.78 -17.12 4.86
C CYS A 44 10.37 -17.58 6.19
N GLY A 45 11.59 -17.14 6.48
CA GLY A 45 12.28 -17.48 7.71
C GLY A 45 13.44 -16.55 7.96
N GLU A 46 14.08 -16.69 9.12
CA GLU A 46 15.32 -15.97 9.40
C GLU A 46 16.40 -16.38 8.40
N CYS A 47 17.23 -15.43 8.02
CA CYS A 47 18.34 -15.67 7.12
C CYS A 47 19.60 -15.00 7.64
N ASP A 48 20.74 -15.63 7.32
CA ASP A 48 22.06 -15.09 7.63
C ASP A 48 22.68 -14.44 6.38
N TYR A 49 23.46 -13.39 6.59
CA TYR A 49 24.11 -12.65 5.50
C TYR A 49 25.22 -13.47 4.81
N ALA A 50 25.87 -14.39 5.53
CA ALA A 50 26.96 -15.20 4.99
C ALA A 50 26.45 -16.32 4.06
N GLY A 51 27.31 -16.73 3.12
CA GLY A 51 27.03 -17.76 2.13
C GLY A 51 26.24 -17.26 0.91
N THR A 52 26.26 -18.05 -0.17
CA THR A 52 25.69 -17.66 -1.47
C THR A 52 24.20 -17.32 -1.37
N PHE A 53 23.83 -16.14 -1.87
CA PHE A 53 22.44 -15.71 -1.92
C PHE A 53 21.66 -16.46 -3.01
N THR A 54 20.41 -16.80 -2.68
CA THR A 54 19.40 -17.20 -3.66
C THR A 54 18.14 -16.38 -3.40
N ASN A 55 17.33 -16.16 -4.45
CA ASN A 55 16.09 -15.39 -4.32
C ASN A 55 15.17 -15.83 -3.14
N PRO A 56 15.00 -17.12 -2.80
CA PRO A 56 14.18 -17.52 -1.65
C PRO A 56 14.87 -17.37 -0.28
N LYS A 57 16.18 -17.10 -0.20
CA LYS A 57 16.97 -17.16 1.05
C LYS A 57 16.42 -16.26 2.16
N CYS A 58 16.00 -15.05 1.81
CA CYS A 58 15.63 -14.00 2.78
C CYS A 58 14.25 -13.40 2.49
N ARG A 59 13.29 -14.22 2.07
CA ARG A 59 11.91 -13.76 1.83
C ARG A 59 11.22 -13.45 3.16
N THR A 60 10.38 -12.43 3.14
CA THR A 60 9.60 -11.97 4.29
C THR A 60 8.13 -11.79 3.89
N ASN A 61 7.29 -11.45 4.87
CA ASN A 61 5.88 -11.07 4.66
C ASN A 61 4.98 -12.21 4.14
N CYS A 62 5.35 -13.48 4.35
CA CYS A 62 4.46 -14.61 4.06
C CYS A 62 3.23 -14.56 4.97
N GLY A 63 2.05 -14.87 4.42
CA GLY A 63 0.76 -14.82 5.15
C GLY A 63 0.12 -13.43 5.19
N GLU A 64 0.84 -12.40 4.76
CA GLU A 64 0.35 -11.02 4.65
C GLU A 64 -0.07 -10.71 3.20
N PRO A 65 -0.83 -9.62 2.97
CA PRO A 65 -0.99 -9.06 1.63
C PRO A 65 0.35 -8.92 0.90
N THR A 66 0.43 -9.38 -0.36
CA THR A 66 1.63 -9.20 -1.21
C THR A 66 2.06 -7.74 -1.28
N GLN A 67 1.08 -6.83 -1.26
CA GLN A 67 1.28 -5.42 -1.01
C GLN A 67 0.10 -4.84 -0.22
N LYS A 68 0.39 -4.39 1.01
CA LYS A 68 -0.58 -3.74 1.90
C LYS A 68 -0.65 -2.21 1.71
N TRP A 69 0.52 -1.58 1.55
CA TRP A 69 0.65 -0.13 1.47
C TRP A 69 0.93 0.36 0.05
N TYR A 70 0.22 1.41 -0.35
CA TYR A 70 0.30 1.99 -1.69
C TYR A 70 0.78 3.44 -1.59
N HIS A 71 1.97 3.70 -2.13
CA HIS A 71 2.67 4.97 -1.95
C HIS A 71 1.92 6.15 -2.59
N ILE A 72 1.84 7.27 -1.87
CA ILE A 72 1.33 8.54 -2.36
C ILE A 72 2.49 9.55 -2.42
N PRO A 73 2.88 10.03 -3.60
CA PRO A 73 3.85 11.12 -3.72
C PRO A 73 3.31 12.38 -3.04
N ARG A 74 4.06 12.96 -2.10
CA ARG A 74 3.63 14.18 -1.39
C ARG A 74 3.40 15.36 -2.32
N SER A 75 4.14 15.44 -3.43
CA SER A 75 3.98 16.47 -4.45
C SER A 75 2.62 16.41 -5.18
N TRP A 76 1.87 15.32 -5.04
CA TRP A 76 0.54 15.18 -5.63
C TRP A 76 -0.57 15.68 -4.69
N LEU A 77 -0.23 16.00 -3.43
CA LEU A 77 -1.19 16.44 -2.42
C LEU A 77 -1.22 17.97 -2.30
N SER A 78 -2.44 18.51 -2.31
CA SER A 78 -2.74 19.86 -1.83
C SER A 78 -2.89 19.85 -0.29
N PRO A 79 -2.74 20.98 0.41
CA PRO A 79 -2.92 21.04 1.86
C PRO A 79 -4.27 20.49 2.35
N SER A 80 -5.34 20.76 1.58
CA SER A 80 -6.69 20.24 1.81
C SER A 80 -7.41 19.96 0.50
N GLY A 81 -8.57 19.31 0.57
CA GLY A 81 -9.44 19.10 -0.60
C GLY A 81 -8.94 18.05 -1.60
N ASN A 82 -8.02 17.17 -1.20
CA ASN A 82 -7.54 16.09 -2.05
C ASN A 82 -8.67 15.10 -2.32
N VAL A 83 -8.81 14.65 -3.56
CA VAL A 83 -9.82 13.67 -3.95
C VAL A 83 -9.17 12.30 -4.03
N LEU A 84 -9.68 11.34 -3.26
CA LEU A 84 -9.35 9.91 -3.37
C LEU A 84 -10.48 9.19 -4.09
N VAL A 85 -10.14 8.52 -5.19
CA VAL A 85 -11.01 7.62 -5.95
C VAL A 85 -10.39 6.23 -5.93
N VAL A 86 -11.21 5.22 -5.62
CA VAL A 86 -10.81 3.81 -5.63
C VAL A 86 -11.83 3.04 -6.46
N PHE A 87 -11.34 2.32 -7.45
CA PHE A 87 -12.09 1.25 -8.09
C PHE A 87 -11.80 -0.05 -7.34
N GLU A 88 -12.85 -0.77 -6.93
CA GLU A 88 -12.77 -2.03 -6.21
C GLU A 88 -13.46 -3.12 -7.03
N GLU A 89 -12.68 -4.09 -7.47
CA GLU A 89 -13.05 -5.17 -8.38
C GLU A 89 -13.59 -6.39 -7.61
N TRP A 90 -13.04 -6.70 -6.43
CA TRP A 90 -13.32 -7.95 -5.69
C TRP A 90 -14.18 -7.73 -4.44
N GLY A 91 -14.38 -6.48 -4.05
CA GLY A 91 -15.08 -6.10 -2.83
C GLY A 91 -14.12 -5.84 -1.68
N GLY A 92 -14.54 -4.98 -0.77
CA GLY A 92 -13.73 -4.53 0.36
C GLY A 92 -14.52 -3.58 1.24
N ASP A 93 -14.01 -3.30 2.44
CA ASP A 93 -14.59 -2.31 3.35
C ASP A 93 -13.82 -0.98 3.24
N PRO A 94 -14.37 0.04 2.56
CA PRO A 94 -13.71 1.33 2.39
C PRO A 94 -13.55 2.11 3.70
N THR A 95 -14.27 1.75 4.77
CA THR A 95 -14.12 2.41 6.08
C THR A 95 -12.80 2.05 6.76
N GLY A 96 -12.17 0.94 6.36
CA GLY A 96 -10.85 0.52 6.83
C GLY A 96 -9.67 1.14 6.08
N ILE A 97 -9.91 1.90 5.00
CA ILE A 97 -8.84 2.58 4.27
C ILE A 97 -8.31 3.73 5.12
N THR A 98 -7.00 3.77 5.36
CA THR A 98 -6.36 4.84 6.15
C THR A 98 -5.10 5.39 5.48
N LEU A 99 -4.79 6.66 5.78
CA LEU A 99 -3.51 7.25 5.42
C LEU A 99 -2.49 6.92 6.51
N VAL A 100 -1.33 6.44 6.09
CA VAL A 100 -0.21 6.14 6.98
C VAL A 100 1.02 6.96 6.60
N LYS A 101 1.79 7.35 7.61
CA LYS A 101 3.10 7.97 7.43
C LYS A 101 4.18 6.92 7.67
N ARG A 102 5.21 6.90 6.84
CA ARG A 102 6.41 6.10 7.05
C ARG A 102 7.42 6.93 7.87
N THR A 103 7.33 6.82 9.19
CA THR A 103 8.23 7.46 10.16
C THR A 103 9.49 6.65 10.40
#